data_AF-A0A8R7PBF7-F1
#
_entry.id   AF-A0A8R7PBF7-F1
#
_cell.length_a   1.000
_cell.length_b   1.000
_cell.length_c   1.000
_cell.angle_alpha   90.00
_cell.angle_beta   90.00
_cell.angle_gamma   90.00
#
_symmetry.space_group_name_H-M   'P 1'
#
loop_
_entity.id
_entity.type
_entity.pdbx_description
1 polymer ?
#
loop_
_entity_poly.entity_id
_entity_poly.type
_entity_poly.pdbx_seq_one_letter_code
_entity_poly.pdbx_strand_id
1 'polypeptide(L)'
;MDQFHDGHHVRLRSRAHRTRTYLHAAADGESVTLSQVRASMNAAWTVHIYHRADGDEDDDGPYLLLHSAAYGRYLGATDVPARRGHRGFRAELRDYDQPEVGSIMWRAVGTGFADDVVLLHHAGGRFLRANGRYLPWNAGVSLDGDVNSMMHWVVEPIPAREAGMPAIPGPLPTRPGMIFLSNIFMNRGPGRQIGGVEPIPAESGIHGRPPTLPRFLSHMFTEPGRRIRYTPTLGGDYPEDSAGWREFWFRGRSVFRLRNQVVMRTSINLYYQNIAMCVRAGRYGRLTPLVVDLPHGGYGETLEIVILEDETRAYDDLRHPDIYAE
;
A
#
# COMPACT_ATOMS: atom_id res chain seq x y z
N MET A 1 17.33 -13.35 15.27
CA MET A 1 16.25 -12.85 14.40
C MET A 1 15.04 -13.79 14.47
N ASP A 2 14.86 -14.48 15.60
CA ASP A 2 14.09 -15.72 15.63
C ASP A 2 12.57 -15.46 15.59
N GLN A 3 12.18 -14.19 15.75
CA GLN A 3 10.81 -13.69 15.67
C GLN A 3 10.39 -13.36 14.23
N PHE A 4 11.34 -13.32 13.28
CA PHE A 4 11.12 -12.95 11.89
C PHE A 4 11.47 -14.12 10.97
N HIS A 5 10.48 -14.61 10.24
CA HIS A 5 10.66 -15.69 9.26
C HIS A 5 10.31 -15.18 7.86
N ASP A 6 11.12 -15.53 6.85
CA ASP A 6 10.87 -15.06 5.48
C ASP A 6 9.47 -15.47 4.98
N GLY A 7 8.77 -14.53 4.35
CA GLY A 7 7.41 -14.73 3.85
C GLY A 7 6.31 -14.68 4.92
N HIS A 8 6.65 -14.66 6.21
CA HIS A 8 5.65 -14.55 7.28
C HIS A 8 5.13 -13.12 7.40
N HIS A 9 3.92 -13.01 7.95
CA HIS A 9 3.28 -11.73 8.23
C HIS A 9 3.42 -11.40 9.72
N VAL A 10 3.68 -10.13 10.02
CA VAL A 10 3.79 -9.62 11.39
C VAL A 10 3.06 -8.29 11.54
N ARG A 11 2.65 -7.98 12.77
CA ARG A 11 2.32 -6.62 13.22
C ARG A 11 3.38 -6.20 14.22
N LEU A 12 3.72 -4.91 14.21
CA LEU A 12 4.68 -4.34 15.13
C LEU A 12 3.96 -3.43 16.11
N ARG A 13 3.80 -3.87 17.35
CA ARG A 13 3.13 -3.10 18.40
C ARG A 13 4.13 -2.22 19.14
N SER A 14 3.84 -0.93 19.23
CA SER A 14 4.65 0.00 20.01
C SER A 14 4.44 -0.22 21.51
N ARG A 15 5.54 -0.19 22.28
CA ARG A 15 5.51 -0.12 23.75
C ARG A 15 5.55 1.32 24.28
N ALA A 16 5.64 2.32 23.41
CA ALA A 16 5.75 3.72 23.79
C ALA A 16 4.47 4.26 24.47
N HIS A 17 3.32 3.75 24.04
CA HIS A 17 2.00 4.22 24.43
C HIS A 17 1.35 3.30 25.46
N ARG A 18 0.49 3.87 26.32
CA ARG A 18 -0.40 3.07 27.18
C ARG A 18 -1.46 2.34 26.38
N THR A 19 -1.90 2.92 25.26
CA THR A 19 -2.81 2.29 24.32
C THR A 19 -2.03 1.43 23.33
N ARG A 20 -2.60 0.28 22.95
CA ARG A 20 -2.00 -0.59 21.94
C ARG A 20 -2.06 0.11 20.59
N THR A 21 -0.89 0.48 20.08
CA THR A 21 -0.72 1.10 18.77
C THR A 21 0.26 0.29 17.95
N TYR A 22 0.02 0.23 16.65
CA TYR A 22 0.75 -0.61 15.70
C TYR A 22 1.38 0.24 14.62
N LEU A 23 2.54 -0.21 14.13
CA LEU A 23 3.18 0.33 12.93
C LEU A 23 2.23 0.20 11.75
N HIS A 24 1.93 1.31 11.09
CA HIS A 24 0.86 1.40 10.11
C HIS A 24 1.31 2.16 8.88
N ALA A 25 1.18 1.54 7.71
CA ALA A 25 1.33 2.17 6.41
C ALA A 25 0.20 3.21 6.22
N ALA A 26 0.54 4.50 6.20
CA ALA A 26 -0.46 5.55 6.17
C ALA A 26 -1.19 5.57 4.82
N ALA A 27 -2.43 6.05 4.85
CA ALA A 27 -3.28 6.08 3.66
C ALA A 27 -2.80 7.05 2.57
N ASP A 28 -1.80 7.90 2.86
CA ASP A 28 -1.14 8.71 1.83
C ASP A 28 -0.20 7.89 0.93
N GLY A 29 0.13 6.64 1.30
CA GLY A 29 0.99 5.74 0.52
C GLY A 29 2.47 6.01 0.65
N GLU A 30 2.85 6.96 1.51
CA GLU A 30 4.23 7.42 1.66
C GLU A 30 4.63 7.43 3.14
N SER A 31 3.76 7.84 4.05
CA SER A 31 4.12 7.97 5.46
C SER A 31 3.93 6.68 6.24
N VAL A 32 4.66 6.57 7.34
CA VAL A 32 4.47 5.51 8.33
C VAL A 32 4.06 6.13 9.66
N THR A 33 2.97 5.60 10.24
CA THR A 33 2.30 6.15 11.41
C THR A 33 1.98 5.07 12.43
N LEU A 34 1.49 5.48 13.58
CA LEU A 34 0.90 4.62 14.60
C LEU A 34 -0.62 4.61 14.46
N SER A 35 -1.23 3.43 14.56
CA SER A 35 -2.68 3.28 14.55
C SER A 35 -3.14 2.36 15.68
N GLN A 36 -4.31 2.64 16.24
CA GLN A 36 -4.96 1.73 17.20
C GLN A 36 -5.71 0.59 16.49
N VAL A 37 -5.90 0.69 15.17
CA VAL A 37 -6.61 -0.32 14.38
C VAL A 37 -5.67 -1.50 14.13
N ARG A 38 -5.84 -2.55 14.94
CA ARG A 38 -5.07 -3.80 14.84
C ARG A 38 -5.41 -4.59 13.58
N ALA A 39 -6.70 -4.80 13.33
CA ALA A 39 -7.20 -5.63 12.22
C ALA A 39 -7.28 -4.82 10.93
N SER A 40 -6.12 -4.51 10.36
CA SER A 40 -5.99 -3.73 9.13
C SER A 40 -4.84 -4.26 8.29
N MET A 41 -5.03 -4.32 6.97
CA MET A 41 -3.96 -4.66 6.03
C MET A 41 -2.80 -3.66 6.12
N ASN A 42 -3.09 -2.40 6.46
CA ASN A 42 -2.10 -1.35 6.63
C ASN A 42 -1.21 -1.55 7.88
N ALA A 43 -1.65 -2.38 8.84
CA ALA A 43 -0.86 -2.74 10.01
C ALA A 43 -0.09 -4.05 9.84
N ALA A 44 -0.30 -4.75 8.72
CA ALA A 44 0.34 -6.02 8.40
C ALA A 44 1.58 -5.79 7.51
N TRP A 45 2.67 -6.47 7.89
CA TRP A 45 3.96 -6.38 7.21
C TRP A 45 4.43 -7.79 6.88
N THR A 46 4.75 -8.04 5.61
CA THR A 46 5.43 -9.26 5.19
C THR A 46 6.93 -9.12 5.46
N VAL A 47 7.52 -10.16 6.03
CA VAL A 47 8.93 -10.23 6.39
C VAL A 47 9.72 -10.74 5.21
N HIS A 48 10.66 -9.96 4.70
CA HIS A 48 11.61 -10.43 3.69
C HIS A 48 13.02 -10.45 4.28
N ILE A 49 13.68 -11.61 4.27
CA ILE A 49 15.05 -11.76 4.73
C ILE A 49 15.99 -11.63 3.53
N TYR A 50 16.84 -10.60 3.57
CA TYR A 50 17.80 -10.25 2.53
C TYR A 50 19.22 -10.62 2.97
N HIS A 51 19.90 -11.43 2.15
CA HIS A 51 21.30 -11.78 2.35
C HIS A 51 22.14 -10.98 1.35
N ARG A 52 23.19 -10.31 1.84
CA ARG A 52 24.12 -9.58 0.97
C ARG A 52 24.91 -10.59 0.12
N ALA A 53 25.15 -10.27 -1.15
CA ALA A 53 25.78 -11.18 -2.09
C ALA A 53 27.26 -11.45 -1.77
N ASP A 54 27.95 -10.45 -1.22
CA ASP A 54 29.36 -10.52 -0.87
C ASP A 54 29.51 -10.53 0.64
N GLY A 55 29.87 -11.69 1.20
CA GLY A 55 30.24 -11.83 2.60
C GLY A 55 31.61 -11.21 2.83
N ASP A 56 31.65 -9.94 3.24
CA ASP A 56 32.79 -9.45 4.02
C ASP A 56 32.84 -10.23 5.33
N GLU A 57 34.05 -10.53 5.83
CA GLU A 57 34.25 -11.27 7.08
C GLU A 57 33.64 -10.57 8.31
N ASP A 58 33.26 -9.30 8.18
CA ASP A 58 32.54 -8.46 9.16
C ASP A 58 31.01 -8.44 8.97
N ASP A 59 30.41 -9.33 8.15
CA ASP A 59 28.96 -9.32 7.90
C ASP A 59 28.16 -9.63 9.18
N ASP A 60 27.54 -8.59 9.74
CA ASP A 60 26.60 -8.56 10.88
C ASP A 60 25.31 -9.37 10.66
N GLY A 61 25.30 -10.31 9.71
CA GLY A 61 24.20 -11.18 9.36
C GLY A 61 23.12 -10.52 8.49
N PRO A 62 22.09 -11.31 8.11
CA PRO A 62 21.10 -10.90 7.13
C PRO A 62 20.28 -9.68 7.57
N TYR A 63 19.79 -8.95 6.58
CA TYR A 63 18.89 -7.83 6.78
C TYR A 63 17.42 -8.26 6.69
N LEU A 64 16.60 -7.56 7.44
CA LEU A 64 15.15 -7.59 7.41
C LEU A 64 14.63 -6.45 6.54
N LEU A 65 13.77 -6.76 5.56
CA LEU A 65 12.95 -5.78 4.85
C LEU A 65 11.49 -5.99 5.27
N LEU A 66 10.83 -4.91 5.67
CA LEU A 66 9.43 -4.94 6.09
C LEU A 66 8.56 -4.43 4.95
N HIS A 67 7.84 -5.35 4.32
CA HIS A 67 7.04 -5.12 3.12
C HIS A 67 5.56 -4.90 3.47
N SER A 68 4.99 -3.77 3.07
CA SER A 68 3.61 -3.41 3.39
C SER A 68 2.62 -4.33 2.67
N ALA A 69 1.80 -5.07 3.41
CA ALA A 69 0.76 -5.91 2.82
C ALA A 69 -0.37 -5.10 2.17
N ALA A 70 -0.47 -3.79 2.46
CA ALA A 70 -1.47 -2.91 1.89
C ALA A 70 -1.06 -2.30 0.54
N TYR A 71 0.19 -1.88 0.41
CA TYR A 71 0.65 -1.07 -0.72
C TYR A 71 1.87 -1.64 -1.45
N GLY A 72 2.44 -2.75 -0.98
CA GLY A 72 3.62 -3.40 -1.55
C GLY A 72 4.93 -2.62 -1.41
N ARG A 73 4.91 -1.45 -0.79
CA ARG A 73 6.12 -0.66 -0.51
C ARG A 73 6.81 -1.14 0.76
N TYR A 74 8.10 -0.83 0.86
CA TYR A 74 8.95 -1.24 1.98
C TYR A 74 9.10 -0.13 3.01
N LEU A 75 9.17 -0.50 4.28
CA LEU A 75 9.55 0.44 5.34
C LEU A 75 10.99 0.92 5.07
N GLY A 76 11.13 2.23 4.90
CA GLY A 76 12.40 2.88 4.64
C GLY A 76 12.67 4.04 5.57
N ALA A 77 13.96 4.37 5.66
CA ALA A 77 14.50 5.53 6.32
C ALA A 77 14.86 6.62 5.31
N THR A 78 14.87 7.85 5.77
CA THR A 78 15.36 9.01 5.02
C THR A 78 16.25 9.86 5.90
N ASP A 79 17.06 10.71 5.27
CA ASP A 79 17.80 11.78 5.96
C ASP A 79 17.01 13.09 6.06
N VAL A 80 15.72 13.06 5.70
CA VAL A 80 14.82 14.20 5.85
C VAL A 80 14.42 14.30 7.33
N PRO A 81 14.54 15.49 7.96
CA PRO A 81 14.05 15.68 9.32
C PRO A 81 12.58 15.28 9.48
N ALA A 82 12.24 14.69 10.62
CA ALA A 82 10.87 14.31 10.90
C ALA A 82 9.94 15.55 10.94
N ARG A 83 8.64 15.33 10.71
CA ARG A 83 7.63 16.39 10.72
C ARG A 83 7.70 17.22 12.01
N ARG A 84 7.33 18.50 11.91
CA ARG A 84 7.38 19.44 13.05
C ARG A 84 6.70 18.85 14.29
N GLY A 85 7.43 18.84 15.42
CA GLY A 85 6.97 18.25 16.68
C GLY A 85 7.33 16.77 16.87
N HIS A 86 7.99 16.14 15.89
CA HIS A 86 8.54 14.80 15.99
C HIS A 86 10.06 14.89 16.18
N ARG A 87 10.66 13.86 16.80
CA ARG A 87 12.12 13.79 16.98
C ARG A 87 12.75 12.90 15.90
N GLY A 88 13.94 13.26 15.47
CA GLY A 88 14.74 12.45 14.56
C GLY A 88 14.36 12.64 13.10
N PHE A 89 14.46 11.58 12.31
CA PHE A 89 14.34 11.60 10.85
C PHE A 89 13.11 10.85 10.35
N ARG A 90 12.62 11.19 9.18
CA ARG A 90 11.37 10.64 8.65
C ARG A 90 11.55 9.17 8.25
N ALA A 91 10.60 8.34 8.71
CA ALA A 91 10.34 7.01 8.16
C ALA A 91 9.25 7.11 7.08
N GLU A 92 9.40 6.36 5.99
CA GLU A 92 8.49 6.38 4.86
C GLU A 92 8.39 5.02 4.16
N LEU A 93 7.41 4.87 3.28
CA LEU A 93 7.25 3.74 2.38
C LEU A 93 8.04 4.00 1.10
N ARG A 94 8.88 3.05 0.69
CA ARG A 94 9.73 3.17 -0.50
C ARG A 94 9.54 2.00 -1.46
N ASP A 95 9.71 2.29 -2.75
CA ASP A 95 9.80 1.27 -3.79
C ASP A 95 11.18 0.58 -3.74
N TYR A 96 11.24 -0.68 -4.15
CA TYR A 96 12.49 -1.47 -4.15
C TYR A 96 13.07 -1.56 -5.57
N ASP A 97 13.71 -0.47 -6.01
CA ASP A 97 14.17 -0.31 -7.41
C ASP A 97 15.61 -0.77 -7.68
N GLN A 98 16.43 -0.90 -6.64
CA GLN A 98 17.83 -1.32 -6.75
C GLN A 98 18.05 -2.54 -5.84
N PRO A 99 19.02 -3.44 -6.14
CA PRO A 99 19.19 -4.66 -5.37
C PRO A 99 19.72 -4.39 -3.94
N GLU A 100 20.60 -3.40 -3.78
CA GLU A 100 21.14 -2.96 -2.49
C GLU A 100 20.60 -1.58 -2.13
N VAL A 101 19.57 -1.55 -1.31
CA VAL A 101 18.96 -0.29 -0.84
C VAL A 101 19.12 -0.20 0.67
N GLY A 102 20.23 0.37 1.12
CA GLY A 102 20.49 0.61 2.54
C GLY A 102 19.37 1.39 3.23
N SER A 103 18.58 2.18 2.51
CA SER A 103 17.44 2.92 3.07
C SER A 103 16.28 2.04 3.51
N ILE A 104 16.12 0.80 3.03
CA ILE A 104 15.04 -0.12 3.45
C ILE A 104 15.55 -1.31 4.28
N MET A 105 16.84 -1.33 4.60
CA MET A 105 17.48 -2.42 5.32
C MET A 105 17.41 -2.20 6.84
N TRP A 106 16.91 -3.21 7.54
CA TRP A 106 16.77 -3.22 9.00
C TRP A 106 17.42 -4.46 9.60
N ARG A 107 17.74 -4.40 10.88
CA ARG A 107 18.08 -5.56 11.71
C ARG A 107 17.20 -5.56 12.95
N ALA A 108 16.66 -6.72 13.29
CA ALA A 108 15.93 -6.90 14.54
C ALA A 108 16.91 -7.27 15.65
N VAL A 109 17.15 -6.32 16.57
CA VAL A 109 18.04 -6.50 17.72
C VAL A 109 17.20 -6.84 18.95
N GLY A 110 17.50 -7.98 19.58
CA GLY A 110 16.85 -8.39 20.82
C GLY A 110 17.13 -7.41 21.95
N THR A 111 16.12 -7.10 22.75
CA THR A 111 16.27 -6.13 23.86
C THR A 111 16.65 -6.79 25.20
N GLY A 112 16.58 -8.12 25.30
CA GLY A 112 16.77 -8.87 26.54
C GLY A 112 15.63 -8.73 27.56
N PHE A 113 14.57 -7.94 27.28
CA PHE A 113 13.41 -7.81 28.18
C PHE A 113 12.43 -8.98 28.05
N ALA A 114 12.15 -9.38 26.82
CA ALA A 114 11.29 -10.50 26.45
C ALA A 114 11.63 -10.90 25.00
N ASP A 115 11.40 -12.17 24.66
CA ASP A 115 11.79 -12.73 23.37
C ASP A 115 11.04 -12.09 22.19
N ASP A 116 9.87 -11.50 22.41
CA ASP A 116 9.07 -10.81 21.39
C ASP A 116 9.39 -9.31 21.24
N VAL A 117 10.28 -8.75 22.08
CA VAL A 117 10.58 -7.32 22.11
C VAL A 117 11.92 -7.04 21.42
N VAL A 118 11.83 -6.30 20.31
CA VAL A 118 12.97 -5.95 19.47
C VAL A 118 13.16 -4.43 19.32
N LEU A 119 14.38 -4.04 19.00
CA LEU A 119 14.71 -2.77 18.37
C LEU A 119 14.88 -3.01 16.86
N LEU A 120 14.32 -2.14 16.04
CA LEU A 120 14.54 -2.17 14.59
C LEU A 120 15.66 -1.20 14.25
N HIS A 121 16.86 -1.74 14.04
CA HIS A 121 18.09 -1.01 13.73
C HIS A 121 18.23 -0.84 12.21
N HIS A 122 18.13 0.38 11.74
CA HIS A 122 18.35 0.73 10.33
C HIS A 122 19.83 0.62 9.97
N ALA A 123 20.15 0.20 8.74
CA ALA A 123 21.52 0.07 8.27
C ALA A 123 22.35 1.38 8.37
N GLY A 124 21.67 2.54 8.42
CA GLY A 124 22.27 3.86 8.67
C GLY A 124 22.48 4.21 10.15
N GLY A 125 22.46 3.24 11.06
CA GLY A 125 22.87 3.40 12.47
C GLY A 125 21.80 4.00 13.40
N ARG A 126 20.54 4.08 12.97
CA ARG A 126 19.43 4.66 13.76
C ARG A 126 18.36 3.62 14.04
N PHE A 127 17.49 3.86 15.03
CA PHE A 127 16.45 2.94 15.41
C PHE A 127 15.05 3.47 15.10
N LEU A 128 14.14 2.57 14.70
CA LEU A 128 12.73 2.92 14.49
C LEU A 128 12.09 3.35 15.82
N ARG A 129 11.51 4.54 15.82
CA ARG A 129 10.95 5.20 16.98
C ARG A 129 9.47 5.51 16.77
N ALA A 130 8.65 5.04 17.70
CA ALA A 130 7.27 5.47 17.84
C ALA A 130 7.22 6.85 18.53
N ASN A 131 6.59 7.86 17.94
CA ASN A 131 6.34 9.13 18.61
C ASN A 131 4.99 9.13 19.36
N GLY A 132 4.71 10.20 20.09
CA GLY A 132 3.39 10.41 20.70
C GLY A 132 3.24 10.06 22.16
N ARG A 133 4.26 9.48 22.81
CA ARG A 133 4.21 9.15 24.26
C ARG A 133 3.73 10.32 25.13
N TYR A 134 4.16 11.53 24.80
CA TYR A 134 3.83 12.75 25.55
C TYR A 134 2.79 13.64 24.85
N LEU A 135 2.57 13.43 23.55
CA LEU A 135 1.67 14.25 22.72
C LEU A 135 0.73 13.29 21.97
N PRO A 136 -0.48 13.01 22.47
CA PRO A 136 -1.33 11.95 21.96
C PRO A 136 -1.81 12.14 20.51
N TRP A 137 -1.77 13.37 19.98
CA TRP A 137 -2.05 13.65 18.57
C TRP A 137 -0.87 13.34 17.64
N ASN A 138 0.33 13.10 18.18
CA ASN A 138 1.50 12.76 17.41
C ASN A 138 1.56 11.24 17.21
N ALA A 139 0.98 10.77 16.11
CA ALA A 139 1.05 9.37 15.69
C ALA A 139 2.23 9.08 14.75
N GLY A 140 3.26 9.94 14.70
CA GLY A 140 4.36 9.78 13.76
C GLY A 140 5.32 8.65 14.11
N VAL A 141 5.92 8.05 13.10
CA VAL A 141 7.08 7.16 13.26
C VAL A 141 8.30 7.81 12.64
N SER A 142 9.43 7.72 13.32
CA SER A 142 10.70 8.35 12.91
C SER A 142 11.88 7.45 13.21
N LEU A 143 13.09 7.89 12.85
CA LEU A 143 14.35 7.27 13.20
C LEU A 143 15.14 8.17 14.14
N ASP A 144 15.73 7.61 15.20
CA ASP A 144 16.52 8.35 16.18
C ASP A 144 17.65 7.45 16.72
N GLY A 145 18.75 8.04 17.18
CA GLY A 145 19.92 7.32 17.71
C GLY A 145 19.84 7.06 19.21
N ASP A 146 19.07 7.86 19.95
CA ASP A 146 19.00 7.76 21.41
C ASP A 146 18.03 6.67 21.86
N VAL A 147 18.57 5.47 22.11
CA VAL A 147 17.78 4.29 22.51
C VAL A 147 17.00 4.54 23.79
N ASN A 148 15.68 4.37 23.71
CA ASN A 148 14.76 4.43 24.85
C ASN A 148 13.51 3.60 24.59
N SER A 149 12.60 3.58 25.57
CA SER A 149 11.38 2.75 25.53
C SER A 149 10.46 3.02 24.33
N MET A 150 10.63 4.14 23.62
CA MET A 150 9.83 4.47 22.44
C MET A 150 10.32 3.77 21.16
N MET A 151 11.45 3.07 21.23
CA MET A 151 12.00 2.26 20.14
C MET A 151 11.74 0.76 20.34
N HIS A 152 11.13 0.36 21.46
CA HIS A 152 10.77 -1.03 21.71
C HIS A 152 9.50 -1.40 20.95
N TRP A 153 9.61 -2.40 20.09
CA TRP A 153 8.51 -2.97 19.31
C TRP A 153 8.28 -4.41 19.73
N VAL A 154 7.02 -4.75 19.96
CA VAL A 154 6.59 -6.14 20.15
C VAL A 154 6.22 -6.71 18.80
N VAL A 155 6.81 -7.85 18.45
CA VAL A 155 6.52 -8.57 17.21
C VAL A 155 5.35 -9.50 17.45
N GLU A 156 4.22 -9.23 16.80
CA GLU A 156 3.02 -10.08 16.84
C GLU A 156 2.89 -10.80 15.50
N PRO A 157 3.05 -12.14 15.43
CA PRO A 157 2.87 -12.87 14.19
C PRO A 157 1.41 -12.78 13.72
N ILE A 158 1.21 -12.80 12.40
CA ILE A 158 -0.10 -12.93 11.78
C ILE A 158 -0.10 -14.25 11.01
N PRO A 159 -1.02 -15.17 11.30
CA PRO A 159 -1.13 -16.38 10.52
C PRO A 159 -1.45 -16.04 9.05
N ALA A 160 -0.93 -16.85 8.15
CA ALA A 160 -1.37 -16.81 6.77
C ALA A 160 -2.84 -17.23 6.72
N ARG A 161 -3.63 -16.51 5.93
CA ARG A 161 -5.02 -16.85 5.70
C ARG A 161 -5.10 -18.14 4.86
N GLU A 162 -5.90 -19.09 5.33
CA GLU A 162 -6.04 -20.42 4.72
C GLU A 162 -6.98 -20.44 3.50
N ALA A 163 -8.03 -19.61 3.54
CA ALA A 163 -8.99 -19.47 2.45
C ALA A 163 -8.46 -18.51 1.39
N GLY A 164 -8.73 -18.79 0.11
CA GLY A 164 -8.26 -18.04 -1.06
C GLY A 164 -8.48 -16.52 -1.02
N MET A 165 -8.09 -15.84 -2.11
CA MET A 165 -7.90 -14.38 -2.14
C MET A 165 -9.01 -13.60 -1.39
N PRO A 166 -8.63 -12.65 -0.50
CA PRO A 166 -9.60 -11.77 0.14
C PRO A 166 -10.49 -11.10 -0.91
N ALA A 167 -11.80 -11.10 -0.66
CA ALA A 167 -12.74 -10.42 -1.54
C ALA A 167 -12.38 -8.93 -1.59
N ILE A 168 -12.18 -8.41 -2.80
CA ILE A 168 -12.01 -6.98 -3.03
C ILE A 168 -13.28 -6.28 -2.51
N PRO A 169 -13.17 -5.21 -1.71
CA PRO A 169 -14.33 -4.49 -1.22
C PRO A 169 -15.26 -4.14 -2.38
N GLY A 170 -16.50 -4.65 -2.33
CA GLY A 170 -17.52 -4.32 -3.32
C GLY A 170 -17.80 -2.81 -3.32
N PRO A 171 -18.47 -2.27 -4.35
CA PRO A 171 -18.90 -0.88 -4.31
C PRO A 171 -19.72 -0.68 -3.04
N LEU A 172 -19.34 0.31 -2.21
CA LEU A 172 -20.23 0.78 -1.14
C LEU A 172 -21.62 0.98 -1.77
N PRO A 173 -22.73 0.52 -1.16
CA PRO A 173 -24.05 0.67 -1.75
C PRO A 173 -24.31 2.17 -1.95
N THR A 174 -24.14 2.64 -3.18
CA THR A 174 -24.52 3.98 -3.57
C THR A 174 -26.02 4.06 -3.49
N ARG A 175 -26.53 5.08 -2.81
CA ARG A 175 -27.97 5.40 -2.77
C ARG A 175 -28.54 5.33 -4.19
N PRO A 176 -29.68 4.64 -4.42
CA PRO A 176 -30.26 4.49 -5.75
C PRO A 176 -30.59 5.88 -6.30
N GLY A 177 -29.90 6.27 -7.37
CA GLY A 177 -30.07 7.58 -8.02
C GLY A 177 -28.81 8.15 -8.71
N MET A 178 -27.62 7.61 -8.45
CA MET A 178 -26.37 8.12 -9.04
C MET A 178 -25.80 7.16 -10.09
N ILE A 179 -26.39 7.17 -11.29
CA ILE A 179 -25.81 6.52 -12.47
C ILE A 179 -24.56 7.34 -12.85
N PHE A 180 -23.36 6.80 -12.62
CA PHE A 180 -22.11 7.43 -13.09
C PHE A 180 -21.98 7.25 -14.60
N LEU A 181 -22.45 8.22 -15.38
CA LEU A 181 -22.05 8.41 -16.78
C LEU A 181 -20.60 8.92 -16.81
N SER A 182 -19.62 8.03 -16.63
CA SER A 182 -18.19 8.39 -16.75
C SER A 182 -17.53 7.93 -18.05
N ASN A 183 -18.31 7.60 -19.08
CA ASN A 183 -17.81 7.17 -20.40
C ASN A 183 -17.79 8.26 -21.50
N ILE A 184 -17.89 9.56 -21.17
CA ILE A 184 -17.94 10.63 -22.20
C ILE A 184 -16.70 11.54 -22.26
N PHE A 185 -15.64 11.28 -21.48
CA PHE A 185 -14.38 12.02 -21.65
C PHE A 185 -13.18 11.08 -21.62
N MET A 186 -12.83 10.53 -22.79
CA MET A 186 -11.46 10.17 -23.22
C MET A 186 -11.50 9.52 -24.63
N ASN A 187 -12.08 10.22 -25.59
CA ASN A 187 -11.74 10.05 -27.00
C ASN A 187 -11.97 11.40 -27.70
N ARG A 188 -10.91 12.20 -27.80
CA ARG A 188 -10.90 13.37 -28.69
C ARG A 188 -9.53 13.48 -29.37
N GLY A 189 -9.44 12.82 -30.52
CA GLY A 189 -8.54 13.26 -31.59
C GLY A 189 -9.03 14.61 -32.15
N PRO A 190 -8.19 15.33 -32.92
CA PRO A 190 -8.46 16.71 -33.29
C PRO A 190 -9.55 16.77 -34.37
N GLY A 191 -10.56 17.61 -34.18
CA GLY A 191 -11.44 18.01 -35.28
C GLY A 191 -12.91 18.19 -34.94
N ARG A 192 -13.39 19.40 -35.27
CA ARG A 192 -14.76 19.81 -35.60
C ARG A 192 -15.72 20.25 -34.48
N GLN A 193 -16.03 21.55 -34.53
CA GLN A 193 -17.15 22.24 -33.90
C GLN A 193 -18.50 21.78 -34.48
N ILE A 194 -19.49 21.57 -33.61
CA ILE A 194 -20.94 21.72 -33.84
C ILE A 194 -21.48 22.19 -32.48
N GLY A 195 -22.11 23.35 -32.31
CA GLY A 195 -23.39 23.79 -32.88
C GLY A 195 -24.46 23.57 -31.80
N GLY A 196 -25.02 24.66 -31.26
CA GLY A 196 -25.74 24.69 -29.97
C GLY A 196 -27.10 24.00 -29.90
N VAL A 197 -27.56 23.77 -28.66
CA VAL A 197 -28.95 23.47 -28.30
C VAL A 197 -29.27 24.18 -26.97
N GLU A 198 -30.38 24.92 -26.93
CA GLU A 198 -30.90 25.65 -25.76
C GLU A 198 -31.38 24.73 -24.63
N PRO A 199 -31.39 25.19 -23.36
CA PRO A 199 -31.91 24.42 -22.23
C PRO A 199 -33.43 24.59 -22.04
N ILE A 200 -34.12 23.48 -21.82
CA ILE A 200 -35.54 23.41 -21.44
C ILE A 200 -35.68 23.61 -19.90
N PRO A 201 -36.75 24.26 -19.38
CA PRO A 201 -36.83 24.69 -17.99
C PRO A 201 -37.10 23.54 -17.02
N ALA A 202 -36.58 23.68 -15.80
CA ALA A 202 -36.74 22.74 -14.70
C ALA A 202 -38.09 22.92 -13.98
N GLU A 203 -38.76 21.80 -13.69
CA GLU A 203 -39.78 21.73 -12.63
C GLU A 203 -39.40 20.70 -11.57
N SER A 204 -39.92 21.00 -10.38
CA SER A 204 -39.35 20.79 -9.06
C SER A 204 -40.02 19.66 -8.28
N GLY A 205 -39.25 18.98 -7.42
CA GLY A 205 -39.79 18.35 -6.22
C GLY A 205 -39.08 17.05 -5.81
N ILE A 206 -38.27 17.11 -4.75
CA ILE A 206 -38.29 16.23 -3.55
C ILE A 206 -36.97 16.40 -2.77
N HIS A 207 -37.14 16.55 -1.46
CA HIS A 207 -36.12 16.93 -0.48
C HIS A 207 -34.98 15.92 -0.32
N GLY A 208 -33.78 16.40 -0.60
CA GLY A 208 -32.50 15.87 -0.16
C GLY A 208 -31.42 16.72 -0.82
N ARG A 209 -30.83 17.68 -0.09
CA ARG A 209 -29.87 18.64 -0.68
C ARG A 209 -28.73 17.86 -1.37
N PRO A 210 -28.66 17.82 -2.71
CA PRO A 210 -27.53 17.23 -3.39
C PRO A 210 -26.29 18.10 -3.10
N PRO A 211 -25.08 17.54 -3.10
CA PRO A 211 -23.89 18.38 -3.11
C PRO A 211 -24.04 19.37 -4.27
N THR A 212 -23.86 20.66 -3.97
CA THR A 212 -23.96 21.71 -5.00
C THR A 212 -23.00 21.33 -6.14
N LEU A 213 -23.39 21.57 -7.40
CA LEU A 213 -22.54 21.34 -8.58
C LEU A 213 -21.07 21.75 -8.38
N PRO A 214 -20.73 22.86 -7.68
CA PRO A 214 -19.35 23.19 -7.35
C PRO A 214 -18.64 22.19 -6.40
N ARG A 215 -19.32 21.65 -5.39
CA ARG A 215 -18.78 20.62 -4.47
C ARG A 215 -18.67 19.24 -5.13
N PHE A 216 -19.61 18.92 -6.02
CA PHE A 216 -19.59 17.70 -6.81
C PHE A 216 -18.48 17.75 -7.87
N LEU A 217 -18.36 18.86 -8.61
CA LEU A 217 -17.25 19.13 -9.53
C LEU A 217 -15.92 19.18 -8.77
N SER A 218 -15.86 19.80 -7.59
CA SER A 218 -14.62 19.80 -6.80
C SER A 218 -14.19 18.39 -6.45
N HIS A 219 -15.10 17.50 -6.01
CA HIS A 219 -14.80 16.08 -5.74
C HIS A 219 -14.35 15.33 -7.00
N MET A 220 -15.04 15.51 -8.13
CA MET A 220 -14.64 14.90 -9.40
C MET A 220 -13.28 15.39 -9.92
N PHE A 221 -12.88 16.62 -9.57
CA PHE A 221 -11.57 17.19 -9.92
C PHE A 221 -10.51 17.09 -8.80
N THR A 222 -10.83 16.56 -7.61
CA THR A 222 -9.86 16.32 -6.50
C THR A 222 -9.52 14.86 -6.29
N GLU A 223 -10.20 13.90 -6.95
CA GLU A 223 -9.79 12.50 -6.87
C GLU A 223 -8.36 12.32 -7.42
N PRO A 224 -7.48 11.60 -6.69
CA PRO A 224 -6.12 11.34 -7.13
C PRO A 224 -6.12 10.68 -8.51
N GLY A 225 -5.34 11.23 -9.44
CA GLY A 225 -5.09 10.65 -10.74
C GLY A 225 -3.69 10.04 -10.76
N ARG A 226 -3.55 8.85 -11.31
CA ARG A 226 -2.26 8.16 -11.44
C ARG A 226 -2.21 7.33 -12.70
N ARG A 227 -1.00 7.09 -13.22
CA ARG A 227 -0.81 6.20 -14.35
C ARG A 227 -0.79 4.76 -13.85
N ILE A 228 -1.57 3.90 -14.49
CA ILE A 228 -1.53 2.46 -14.24
C ILE A 228 -0.78 1.82 -15.40
N ARG A 229 0.29 1.09 -15.09
CA ARG A 229 0.94 0.15 -16.00
C ARG A 229 0.55 -1.25 -15.59
N TYR A 230 0.19 -2.09 -16.53
CA TYR A 230 -0.26 -3.43 -16.22
C TYR A 230 0.11 -4.46 -17.28
N THR A 231 0.31 -5.69 -16.81
CA THR A 231 0.53 -6.87 -17.66
C THR A 231 -0.24 -8.06 -17.09
N PRO A 232 -0.90 -8.87 -17.93
CA PRO A 232 -1.32 -10.21 -17.53
C PRO A 232 -0.12 -11.14 -17.44
N THR A 233 -0.17 -12.13 -16.56
CA THR A 233 0.76 -13.26 -16.60
C THR A 233 0.38 -14.18 -17.74
N LEU A 234 1.26 -14.34 -18.72
CA LEU A 234 1.06 -15.32 -19.78
C LEU A 234 1.63 -16.64 -19.27
N GLY A 235 0.76 -17.57 -18.84
CA GLY A 235 1.19 -18.90 -18.37
C GLY A 235 1.96 -18.89 -17.04
N GLY A 236 1.77 -17.86 -16.21
CA GLY A 236 2.34 -17.75 -14.87
C GLY A 236 3.60 -16.90 -14.74
N ASP A 237 4.16 -16.41 -15.85
CA ASP A 237 5.30 -15.49 -15.85
C ASP A 237 4.91 -14.11 -16.45
N TYR A 238 5.63 -13.06 -16.07
CA TYR A 238 5.41 -11.70 -16.58
C TYR A 238 6.74 -10.99 -16.92
N PRO A 239 6.77 -10.12 -17.94
CA PRO A 239 8.00 -9.44 -18.33
C PRO A 239 8.50 -8.51 -17.21
N GLU A 240 9.68 -8.81 -16.66
CA GLU A 240 10.27 -8.10 -15.51
C GLU A 240 10.76 -6.69 -15.84
N ASP A 241 11.15 -6.43 -17.08
CA ASP A 241 11.72 -5.15 -17.53
C ASP A 241 10.67 -4.04 -17.72
N SER A 242 9.41 -4.36 -17.45
CA SER A 242 8.24 -3.51 -17.65
C SER A 242 8.07 -3.04 -19.11
N ALA A 243 8.88 -3.55 -20.04
CA ALA A 243 8.83 -3.17 -21.44
C ALA A 243 7.60 -3.80 -22.10
N GLY A 244 6.80 -2.97 -22.78
CA GLY A 244 5.57 -3.43 -23.43
C GLY A 244 4.37 -3.61 -22.49
N TRP A 245 4.49 -3.25 -21.20
CA TRP A 245 3.32 -3.19 -20.32
C TRP A 245 2.29 -2.18 -20.85
N ARG A 246 1.03 -2.56 -20.77
CA ARG A 246 -0.08 -1.70 -21.20
C ARG A 246 -0.26 -0.59 -20.18
N GLU A 247 -0.68 0.60 -20.63
CA GLU A 247 -0.91 1.71 -19.71
C GLU A 247 -2.24 2.43 -19.93
N PHE A 248 -2.77 2.99 -18.85
CA PHE A 248 -3.89 3.92 -18.90
C PHE A 248 -3.87 4.86 -17.69
N TRP A 249 -4.55 6.00 -17.82
CA TRP A 249 -4.75 6.92 -16.70
C TRP A 249 -5.96 6.48 -15.86
N PHE A 250 -5.74 6.29 -14.56
CA PHE A 250 -6.80 5.96 -13.60
C PHE A 250 -7.06 7.15 -12.68
N ARG A 251 -8.35 7.42 -12.42
CA ARG A 251 -8.80 8.42 -11.47
C ARG A 251 -9.64 7.79 -10.38
N GLY A 252 -9.25 8.07 -9.13
CA GLY A 252 -9.90 7.55 -7.94
C GLY A 252 -8.99 6.65 -7.12
N ARG A 253 -9.61 5.92 -6.19
CA ARG A 253 -8.91 5.05 -5.23
C ARG A 253 -9.51 3.65 -5.14
N SER A 254 -10.72 3.46 -5.63
CA SER A 254 -11.44 2.20 -5.51
C SER A 254 -10.71 1.09 -6.27
N VAL A 255 -10.22 0.10 -5.54
CA VAL A 255 -9.60 -1.09 -6.14
C VAL A 255 -10.60 -1.92 -6.96
N PHE A 256 -11.88 -1.91 -6.56
CA PHE A 256 -12.97 -2.48 -7.35
C PHE A 256 -13.15 -1.78 -8.71
N ARG A 257 -13.17 -0.45 -8.72
CA ARG A 257 -13.26 0.32 -9.98
C ARG A 257 -12.03 0.10 -10.84
N LEU A 258 -10.85 0.04 -10.23
CA LEU A 258 -9.60 -0.27 -10.92
C LEU A 258 -9.68 -1.65 -11.59
N ARG A 259 -10.15 -2.67 -10.87
CA ARG A 259 -10.36 -4.02 -11.40
C ARG A 259 -11.23 -3.99 -12.64
N ASN A 260 -12.39 -3.33 -12.58
CA ASN A 260 -13.29 -3.25 -13.73
C ASN A 260 -12.62 -2.58 -14.94
N GLN A 261 -11.87 -1.50 -14.73
CA GLN A 261 -11.19 -0.80 -15.83
C GLN A 261 -10.03 -1.59 -16.43
N VAL A 262 -9.25 -2.26 -15.58
CA VAL A 262 -8.19 -3.17 -16.04
C VAL A 262 -8.81 -4.23 -16.92
N VAL A 263 -9.89 -4.87 -16.47
CA VAL A 263 -10.42 -6.00 -17.19
C VAL A 263 -11.15 -5.63 -18.49
N MET A 264 -11.87 -4.51 -18.51
CA MET A 264 -12.43 -3.97 -19.76
C MET A 264 -11.35 -3.77 -20.84
N ARG A 265 -10.08 -3.62 -20.44
CA ARG A 265 -8.95 -3.42 -21.35
C ARG A 265 -8.16 -4.69 -21.64
N THR A 266 -8.30 -5.75 -20.83
CA THR A 266 -7.44 -6.93 -20.95
C THR A 266 -7.94 -7.97 -21.96
N SER A 267 -9.11 -7.82 -22.58
CA SER A 267 -9.77 -8.86 -23.40
C SER A 267 -9.97 -10.21 -22.66
N ILE A 268 -9.70 -10.25 -21.35
CA ILE A 268 -9.90 -11.42 -20.50
C ILE A 268 -11.41 -11.55 -20.29
N ASN A 269 -11.96 -12.71 -20.66
CA ASN A 269 -13.39 -12.97 -20.56
C ASN A 269 -13.77 -13.21 -19.08
N LEU A 270 -14.27 -12.16 -18.43
CA LEU A 270 -14.63 -12.15 -17.00
C LEU A 270 -15.77 -13.07 -16.58
N TYR A 271 -16.45 -13.73 -17.51
CA TYR A 271 -17.58 -14.55 -17.12
C TYR A 271 -17.18 -15.78 -16.28
N TYR A 272 -15.90 -16.19 -16.29
CA TYR A 272 -15.47 -17.44 -15.64
C TYR A 272 -14.14 -17.40 -14.86
N GLN A 273 -13.40 -16.29 -14.83
CA GLN A 273 -12.07 -16.25 -14.20
C GLN A 273 -11.99 -15.27 -13.03
N ASN A 274 -11.59 -15.78 -11.86
CA ASN A 274 -11.06 -14.92 -10.83
C ASN A 274 -9.69 -14.39 -11.27
N ILE A 275 -9.35 -13.17 -10.86
CA ILE A 275 -8.02 -12.61 -11.11
C ILE A 275 -7.53 -11.94 -9.84
N ALA A 276 -6.23 -12.02 -9.59
CA ALA A 276 -5.55 -11.19 -8.62
C ALA A 276 -4.94 -10.00 -9.35
N MET A 277 -5.17 -8.80 -8.83
CA MET A 277 -4.36 -7.64 -9.20
C MET A 277 -3.30 -7.46 -8.14
N CYS A 278 -2.03 -7.55 -8.50
CA CYS A 278 -0.91 -7.41 -7.59
C CYS A 278 -0.11 -6.16 -7.92
N VAL A 279 0.15 -5.31 -6.94
CA VAL A 279 1.10 -4.20 -7.11
C VAL A 279 2.54 -4.72 -7.04
N ARG A 280 3.39 -4.21 -7.93
CA ARG A 280 4.85 -4.36 -7.88
C ARG A 280 5.47 -3.00 -7.55
N ALA A 281 5.95 -2.81 -6.32
CA ALA A 281 6.56 -1.56 -5.89
C ALA A 281 8.07 -1.58 -6.15
N GLY A 282 8.44 -1.20 -7.38
CA GLY A 282 9.82 -1.18 -7.85
C GLY A 282 10.29 -2.52 -8.42
N ARG A 283 11.40 -2.49 -9.16
CA ARG A 283 11.87 -3.64 -9.96
C ARG A 283 12.11 -4.92 -9.14
N TYR A 284 12.57 -4.79 -7.91
CA TYR A 284 12.85 -5.90 -6.99
C TYR A 284 11.74 -6.09 -5.94
N GLY A 285 10.65 -5.31 -6.04
CA GLY A 285 9.50 -5.43 -5.15
C GLY A 285 8.77 -6.76 -5.34
N ARG A 286 8.36 -7.41 -4.24
CA ARG A 286 7.53 -8.61 -4.33
C ARG A 286 6.10 -8.21 -4.69
N LEU A 287 5.38 -9.10 -5.37
CA LEU A 287 3.97 -8.88 -5.71
C LEU A 287 3.12 -8.83 -4.45
N THR A 288 2.29 -7.79 -4.33
CA THR A 288 1.33 -7.63 -3.22
C THR A 288 -0.09 -7.57 -3.76
N PRO A 289 -0.98 -8.49 -3.37
CA PRO A 289 -2.38 -8.43 -3.75
C PRO A 289 -3.04 -7.10 -3.35
N LEU A 290 -3.64 -6.40 -4.31
CA LEU A 290 -4.41 -5.19 -4.08
C LEU A 290 -5.80 -5.58 -3.55
N VAL A 291 -5.90 -5.63 -2.22
CA VAL A 291 -7.14 -5.93 -1.48
C VAL A 291 -7.67 -4.74 -0.68
N VAL A 292 -6.96 -3.60 -0.75
CA VAL A 292 -7.36 -2.31 -0.18
C VAL A 292 -7.40 -1.23 -1.25
N ASP A 293 -8.12 -0.15 -0.98
CA ASP A 293 -8.16 1.02 -1.85
C ASP A 293 -6.77 1.67 -1.99
N LEU A 294 -6.51 2.22 -3.18
CA LEU A 294 -5.26 2.88 -3.50
C LEU A 294 -4.99 4.08 -2.55
N PRO A 295 -3.72 4.42 -2.31
CA PRO A 295 -3.36 5.58 -1.51
C PRO A 295 -4.02 6.90 -1.93
N HIS A 296 -4.26 7.78 -0.98
CA HIS A 296 -4.72 9.16 -1.20
C HIS A 296 -3.65 10.04 -1.85
N GLY A 297 -2.37 9.78 -1.55
CA GLY A 297 -1.24 10.51 -2.10
C GLY A 297 -0.76 9.95 -3.43
N GLY A 298 0.42 10.39 -3.87
CA GLY A 298 1.04 9.90 -5.11
C GLY A 298 0.36 10.40 -6.39
N TYR A 299 -0.18 11.62 -6.39
CA TYR A 299 -0.77 12.18 -7.61
C TYR A 299 0.26 12.21 -8.75
N GLY A 300 -0.07 11.60 -9.89
CA GLY A 300 0.85 11.46 -11.03
C GLY A 300 1.86 10.33 -10.92
N GLU A 301 1.87 9.56 -9.81
CA GLU A 301 2.72 8.38 -9.70
C GLU A 301 2.32 7.32 -10.74
N THR A 302 3.27 6.42 -11.05
CA THR A 302 2.98 5.24 -11.87
C THR A 302 2.84 4.04 -10.94
N LEU A 303 1.69 3.37 -10.99
CA LEU A 303 1.45 2.14 -10.27
C LEU A 303 1.58 0.97 -11.25
N GLU A 304 2.46 0.04 -10.93
CA GLU A 304 2.70 -1.17 -11.71
C GLU A 304 1.87 -2.33 -11.15
N ILE A 305 1.02 -2.92 -11.99
CA ILE A 305 0.06 -3.96 -11.62
C ILE A 305 0.27 -5.21 -12.50
N VAL A 306 0.61 -6.32 -11.86
CA VAL A 306 0.60 -7.64 -12.48
C VAL A 306 -0.76 -8.29 -12.24
N ILE A 307 -1.36 -8.83 -13.30
CA ILE A 307 -2.64 -9.54 -13.22
C ILE A 307 -2.34 -11.03 -13.25
N LEU A 308 -2.67 -11.71 -12.15
CA LEU A 308 -2.54 -13.17 -12.04
C LEU A 308 -3.91 -13.79 -12.30
N GLU A 309 -3.94 -14.78 -13.18
CA GLU A 309 -5.15 -15.56 -13.47
C GLU A 309 -5.31 -16.67 -12.41
N ASP A 310 -6.56 -16.96 -12.04
CA ASP A 310 -6.90 -18.13 -11.21
C ASP A 310 -6.30 -19.40 -11.82
N GLU A 311 -6.02 -20.40 -10.98
CA GLU A 311 -5.42 -21.69 -11.39
C GLU A 311 -3.99 -21.60 -11.95
N THR A 312 -3.33 -20.44 -11.83
CA THR A 312 -1.89 -20.32 -12.09
C THR A 312 -1.08 -20.51 -10.81
N ARG A 313 0.11 -21.11 -10.93
CA ARG A 313 1.03 -21.26 -9.80
C ARG A 313 1.32 -19.92 -9.09
N ALA A 314 1.50 -18.86 -9.86
CA ALA A 314 1.74 -17.53 -9.32
C ALA A 314 0.57 -17.02 -8.46
N TYR A 315 -0.67 -17.36 -8.84
CA TYR A 315 -1.86 -17.03 -8.06
C TYR A 315 -1.92 -17.86 -6.77
N ASP A 316 -1.68 -19.17 -6.84
CA ASP A 316 -1.74 -20.08 -5.69
C ASP A 316 -0.63 -19.83 -4.66
N ASP A 317 0.52 -19.32 -5.12
CA ASP A 317 1.65 -18.95 -4.27
C ASP A 317 1.43 -17.62 -3.51
N LEU A 318 0.37 -16.85 -3.85
CA LEU A 318 0.04 -15.62 -3.13
C LEU A 318 -0.30 -15.90 -1.68
N ARG A 319 0.48 -15.31 -0.76
CA ARG A 319 0.19 -15.34 0.67
C ARG A 319 -0.50 -14.06 1.12
N HIS A 320 -1.42 -14.20 2.07
CA HIS A 320 -2.22 -13.10 2.60
C HIS A 320 -2.27 -13.20 4.13
N PRO A 321 -2.16 -12.08 4.87
CA PRO A 321 -2.32 -12.10 6.31
C PRO A 321 -3.80 -12.29 6.68
N ASP A 322 -4.08 -13.16 7.65
CA ASP A 322 -5.38 -13.15 8.32
C ASP A 322 -5.42 -12.00 9.34
N ILE A 323 -5.86 -10.83 8.88
CA ILE A 323 -5.85 -9.63 9.70
C ILE A 323 -6.81 -9.69 10.91
N TYR A 324 -7.71 -10.67 10.95
CA TYR A 324 -8.68 -10.85 12.04
C TYR A 324 -8.29 -11.95 13.03
N ALA A 325 -7.25 -12.72 12.73
CA ALA A 325 -6.75 -13.75 13.65
C ALA A 325 -6.34 -13.13 15.00
N GLU A 326 -6.72 -13.81 16.07
CA GLU A 326 -6.42 -13.42 17.46
C GLU A 326 -4.97 -13.71 17.82
#